data_AF-A0A6I9N202-F1
#
_entry.id   AF-A0A6I9N202-F1
#
_cell.length_a   1.000
_cell.length_b   1.000
_cell.length_c   1.000
_cell.angle_alpha   90.00
_cell.angle_beta   90.00
_cell.angle_gamma   90.00
#
_symmetry.space_group_name_H-M   'P 1'
#
loop_
_entity.id
_entity.type
_entity.pdbx_description
1 polymer ?
#
loop_
_entity_poly.entity_id
_entity_poly.type
_entity_poly.pdbx_seq_one_letter_code
_entity_poly.pdbx_strand_id
1 'polypeptide(L)'
;MKIYLYNPRMVKRVCELLQSGAVMNKMYQPHEGHIPYLLQLFIDFNLYGMNLLNLGAVKFRSSHPKGCLIPDLQTSRPPSAWT
;
A
#
# COMPACT_ATOMS: atom_id res chain seq x y z
N MET A 1 2.98 -21.43 -7.81
CA MET A 1 3.42 -20.43 -8.81
C MET A 1 2.86 -19.07 -8.44
N LYS A 2 3.56 -17.96 -8.70
CA LYS A 2 3.05 -16.59 -8.44
C LYS A 2 2.71 -15.92 -9.77
N ILE A 3 1.51 -15.35 -9.87
CA ILE A 3 1.01 -14.67 -11.06
C ILE A 3 0.85 -13.20 -10.71
N TYR A 4 1.47 -12.31 -11.49
CA TYR A 4 1.38 -10.87 -11.30
C TYR A 4 0.45 -10.27 -12.35
N LEU A 5 -0.41 -9.37 -11.91
CA LEU A 5 -1.42 -8.71 -12.76
C LEU A 5 -1.18 -7.20 -12.71
N TYR A 6 -1.23 -6.56 -13.87
CA TYR A 6 -1.11 -5.09 -13.94
C TYR A 6 -2.38 -4.39 -13.44
N ASN A 7 -3.56 -4.95 -13.76
CA ASN A 7 -4.84 -4.38 -13.38
C ASN A 7 -5.53 -5.24 -12.29
N PRO A 8 -5.74 -4.73 -11.07
CA PRO A 8 -6.35 -5.50 -9.98
C PRO A 8 -7.82 -5.84 -10.24
N ARG A 9 -8.52 -5.12 -11.13
CA ARG A 9 -9.91 -5.44 -11.51
C ARG A 9 -10.03 -6.78 -12.26
N MET A 10 -8.94 -7.27 -12.82
CA MET A 10 -8.91 -8.52 -13.58
C MET A 10 -8.74 -9.75 -12.69
N VAL A 11 -8.33 -9.58 -11.42
CA VAL A 11 -8.03 -10.69 -10.50
C VAL A 11 -9.20 -11.68 -10.41
N LYS A 12 -10.43 -11.19 -10.24
CA LYS A 12 -11.62 -12.04 -10.12
C LYS A 12 -11.86 -12.89 -11.37
N ARG A 13 -11.80 -12.28 -12.56
CA ARG A 13 -11.98 -13.00 -13.83
C ARG A 13 -10.90 -14.04 -14.06
N VAL A 14 -9.64 -13.72 -13.74
CA VAL A 14 -8.53 -14.66 -13.89
C VAL A 14 -8.67 -15.82 -12.89
N CYS A 15 -9.11 -15.55 -11.67
CA CYS A 15 -9.42 -16.55 -10.67
C CYS A 15 -10.48 -17.54 -11.16
N GLU A 16 -11.57 -17.04 -11.77
CA GLU A 16 -12.64 -17.86 -12.37
C GLU A 16 -12.14 -18.71 -13.56
N LEU A 17 -11.31 -18.15 -14.45
CA LEU A 17 -10.74 -18.88 -15.60
C LEU A 17 -9.75 -19.99 -15.18
N LEU A 18 -9.00 -19.74 -14.10
CA LEU A 18 -8.07 -20.72 -13.54
C LEU A 18 -8.83 -21.87 -12.85
N GLN A 19 -9.93 -21.57 -12.15
CA GLN A 19 -10.77 -22.58 -11.51
C GLN A 19 -11.59 -23.39 -12.51
N SER A 20 -12.10 -22.76 -13.58
CA SER A 20 -12.90 -23.44 -14.59
C SER A 20 -12.09 -24.37 -15.49
N GLY A 21 -10.75 -24.34 -15.40
CA GLY A 21 -9.87 -25.15 -16.23
C GLY A 21 -9.77 -24.67 -17.68
N ALA A 22 -10.24 -23.46 -17.98
CA ALA A 22 -10.11 -22.86 -19.32
C ALA A 22 -8.64 -22.67 -19.75
N VAL A 23 -7.73 -22.60 -18.78
CA VAL A 23 -6.29 -22.48 -19.02
C VAL A 23 -5.64 -23.86 -19.03
N MET A 24 -5.05 -24.24 -20.17
CA MET A 24 -4.30 -25.50 -20.34
C MET A 24 -5.10 -26.78 -20.00
N ASN A 25 -6.44 -26.71 -20.01
CA ASN A 25 -7.34 -27.81 -19.66
C ASN A 25 -7.05 -28.41 -18.28
N LYS A 26 -6.57 -27.59 -17.33
CA LYS A 26 -6.24 -27.98 -15.96
C LYS A 26 -6.89 -27.03 -14.99
N MET A 27 -7.56 -27.58 -13.98
CA MET A 27 -8.10 -26.79 -12.87
C MET A 27 -6.96 -26.38 -11.94
N TYR A 28 -6.84 -25.08 -11.72
CA TYR A 28 -5.92 -24.50 -10.74
C TYR A 28 -6.72 -23.97 -9.56
N GLN A 29 -6.21 -24.14 -8.34
CA GLN A 29 -6.78 -23.53 -7.14
C GLN A 29 -6.12 -22.16 -6.91
N PRO A 30 -6.82 -21.04 -7.12
CA PRO A 30 -6.25 -19.73 -6.92
C PRO A 30 -6.28 -19.41 -5.43
N HIS A 31 -5.10 -19.37 -4.82
CA HIS A 31 -4.95 -18.98 -3.43
C HIS A 31 -5.02 -17.45 -3.32
N GLU A 32 -5.68 -16.95 -2.27
CA GLU A 32 -5.75 -15.51 -1.92
C GLU A 32 -6.37 -14.57 -2.97
N GLY A 33 -6.94 -15.09 -4.07
CA GLY A 33 -7.57 -14.26 -5.10
C GLY A 33 -8.83 -13.49 -4.66
N HIS A 34 -9.35 -13.79 -3.46
CA HIS A 34 -10.47 -13.08 -2.86
C HIS A 34 -10.05 -11.82 -2.08
N ILE A 35 -8.76 -11.68 -1.75
CA ILE A 35 -8.25 -10.53 -1.01
C ILE A 35 -8.13 -9.35 -1.98
N PRO A 36 -8.80 -8.21 -1.72
CA PRO A 36 -8.70 -7.04 -2.57
C PRO A 36 -7.29 -6.45 -2.53
N TYR A 37 -6.87 -5.86 -3.65
CA TYR A 37 -5.52 -5.31 -3.84
C TYR A 37 -5.07 -4.35 -2.72
N LEU A 38 -5.96 -3.48 -2.24
CA LEU A 38 -5.61 -2.53 -1.18
C LEU A 38 -5.28 -3.23 0.15
N LEU A 39 -5.97 -4.32 0.48
CA LEU A 39 -5.68 -5.08 1.70
C LEU A 39 -4.36 -5.83 1.59
N GLN A 40 -4.04 -6.38 0.40
CA GLN A 40 -2.73 -6.98 0.14
C GLN A 40 -1.60 -5.97 0.34
N LEU A 41 -1.76 -4.74 -0.20
CA LEU A 41 -0.79 -3.66 0.01
C LEU A 41 -0.58 -3.34 1.50
N PHE A 42 -1.66 -3.29 2.28
CA PHE A 42 -1.57 -3.02 3.71
C PHE A 42 -0.85 -4.13 4.47
N ILE A 43 -1.11 -5.39 4.13
CA ILE A 43 -0.47 -6.53 4.76
C ILE A 43 1.02 -6.59 4.40
N ASP A 44 1.36 -6.42 3.12
CA ASP A 44 2.74 -6.53 2.62
C ASP A 44 3.68 -5.49 3.23
N PHE A 45 3.19 -4.27 3.43
CA PHE A 45 3.95 -3.15 4.00
C PHE A 45 3.66 -2.89 5.49
N ASN A 46 2.89 -3.77 6.13
CA ASN A 46 2.47 -3.63 7.53
C ASN A 46 1.84 -2.25 7.83
N LEU A 47 0.98 -1.78 6.92
CA LEU A 47 0.28 -0.49 7.02
C LEU A 47 -1.04 -0.67 7.75
N TYR A 48 -1.35 0.28 8.61
CA TYR A 48 -2.58 0.29 9.39
C TYR A 48 -3.43 1.51 9.05
N GLY A 49 -4.76 1.31 9.02
CA GLY A 49 -5.71 2.41 8.87
C GLY A 49 -5.62 3.38 10.05
N MET A 50 -5.72 4.68 9.76
CA MET A 50 -5.66 5.76 10.78
C MET A 50 -4.33 5.83 11.57
N ASN A 51 -3.27 5.19 11.08
CA ASN A 51 -1.93 5.25 11.66
C ASN A 51 -1.00 6.17 10.86
N LEU A 52 0.08 6.63 11.49
CA LEU A 52 1.14 7.39 10.83
C LEU A 52 1.98 6.47 9.94
N LEU A 53 2.35 6.97 8.75
CA LEU A 53 3.25 6.28 7.83
C LEU A 53 4.69 6.74 8.09
N ASN A 54 5.58 5.80 8.43
CA ASN A 54 7.00 6.07 8.53
C ASN A 54 7.68 5.90 7.17
N LEU A 55 8.14 7.01 6.57
CA LEU A 55 8.76 7.03 5.24
C LEU A 55 10.17 7.63 5.33
N GLY A 56 11.18 6.93 4.82
CA GLY A 56 12.57 7.43 4.81
C GLY A 56 12.84 8.53 3.78
N ALA A 57 12.09 8.55 2.68
CA ALA A 57 12.18 9.56 1.64
C ALA A 57 10.82 9.77 0.98
N VAL A 58 10.53 11.01 0.58
CA VAL A 58 9.28 11.40 -0.07
C VAL A 58 9.58 12.17 -1.36
N LYS A 59 8.82 11.87 -2.42
CA LYS A 59 8.90 12.59 -3.71
C LYS A 59 7.57 13.28 -3.96
N PHE A 60 7.61 14.61 -4.01
CA PHE A 60 6.43 15.42 -4.28
C PHE A 60 6.21 15.57 -5.79
N ARG A 61 4.94 15.54 -6.22
CA ARG A 61 4.54 15.67 -7.64
C ARG A 61 4.87 17.04 -8.23
N SER A 62 4.82 18.08 -7.40
CA SER A 62 5.16 19.46 -7.76
C SER A 62 6.18 20.00 -6.75
N SER A 63 7.06 20.91 -7.16
CA SER A 63 7.85 21.69 -6.22
C SER A 63 6.88 22.45 -5.32
N HIS A 64 6.87 22.12 -4.02
CA HIS A 64 6.18 22.97 -3.06
C HIS A 64 6.73 24.40 -3.23
N PRO A 65 5.89 25.43 -3.40
CA PRO A 65 6.39 26.79 -3.27
C PRO A 65 7.03 26.86 -1.89
N LYS A 66 8.33 27.20 -1.84
CA LYS A 66 9.05 27.47 -0.60
C LYS A 66 8.47 28.76 -0.02
N GLY A 67 7.30 28.68 0.61
CA GLY A 67 6.50 29.87 0.88
C GLY A 67 5.11 29.57 1.45
N CYS A 68 5.02 28.64 2.39
CA CYS A 68 4.01 28.73 3.44
C CYS A 68 4.63 28.14 4.70
N LEU A 69 5.40 28.99 5.39
CA LEU A 69 5.70 28.76 6.79
C LEU A 69 4.35 28.82 7.50
N ILE A 70 3.85 27.68 7.96
CA ILE A 70 2.95 27.68 9.11
C ILE A 70 3.90 27.89 10.31
N PRO A 71 3.96 29.07 10.95
CA PRO A 71 4.51 29.12 12.30
C PRO A 71 3.57 28.28 13.17
N ASP A 72 4.15 27.52 14.10
CA ASP A 72 3.46 26.67 15.08
C ASP A 72 3.24 25.20 14.68
N LEU A 73 4.35 24.53 14.37
CA LEU A 73 4.61 23.27 15.06
C LEU A 73 5.95 23.38 15.80
N GLN A 74 5.96 24.21 16.86
CA GLN A 74 6.95 24.01 17.91
C GLN A 74 6.68 22.62 18.50
N THR A 75 7.46 21.62 18.07
CA THR A 75 7.82 20.56 19.00
C THR A 75 8.42 21.27 20.20
N SER A 76 7.65 21.39 21.28
CA SER A 76 8.12 21.83 22.58
C SER A 76 9.26 20.91 23.00
N ARG A 77 10.50 21.27 22.65
CA ARG A 77 11.68 20.74 23.32
C ARG A 77 11.53 21.12 24.79
N PRO A 78 11.55 20.16 25.73
CA PRO A 78 11.62 20.55 27.14
C PRO A 78 12.92 21.35 27.33
N PRO A 79 12.88 22.54 27.95
CA PRO A 79 14.09 23.28 28.25
C PRO A 79 14.98 22.43 29.15
N SER A 80 16.27 22.39 28.82
CA SER A 80 17.32 21.92 29.71
C SER A 80 17.26 22.68 31.03
N ALA A 81 16.63 22.09 32.04
CA ALA A 81 16.61 22.57 33.42
C ALA A 81 16.83 21.38 34.36
N TRP A 82 18.08 20.92 34.39
CA TRP A 82 18.67 20.21 35.53
C TRP A 82 20.00 20.90 35.83
N THR A 83 19.88 22.06 36.47
CA THR A 83 20.82 22.54 37.48
C THR A 83 20.07 22.49 38.80
#